data_AF-A0A2M8G6S6-F1
#
_entry.id   AF-A0A2M8G6S6-F1
#
_cell.length_a   1.000
_cell.length_b   1.000
_cell.length_c   1.000
_cell.angle_alpha   90.00
_cell.angle_beta   90.00
_cell.angle_gamma   90.00
#
_symmetry.space_group_name_H-M   'P 1'
#
loop_
_entity.id
_entity.type
_entity.pdbx_description
1 polymer ?
#
loop_
_entity_poly.entity_id
_entity_poly.type
_entity_poly.pdbx_seq_one_letter_code
_entity_poly.pdbx_strand_id
1 'polypeptide(L)'
;MNSRLDVLLKIDRKIFHTQDLALLWEISNRNTLYTTIKRYVQRGILIPIQKGLYATISLEKLNPQKLGLSLVHNYTYISTETVLFEEGVILQMPECITLVSAKSMKISLGGQSYLVRKMRDKFLYQNEGVVEKNGFRKTTLERAIADMLYFNPRYYFDEKDFINWKKVAEIQKRVGFK
;
A
#
# COMPACT_ATOMS: atom_id res chain seq x y z
N MET A 1 -4.27 -33.52 -6.66
CA MET A 1 -3.83 -32.17 -6.21
C MET A 1 -5.00 -31.22 -6.36
N ASN A 2 -5.34 -30.43 -5.34
CA ASN A 2 -6.53 -29.59 -5.36
C ASN A 2 -6.21 -28.36 -6.24
N SER A 3 -6.78 -28.29 -7.45
CA SER A 3 -6.39 -27.31 -8.49
C SER A 3 -6.30 -25.86 -7.99
N ARG A 4 -7.12 -25.50 -6.99
CA ARG A 4 -7.17 -24.17 -6.37
C ARG A 4 -6.02 -23.86 -5.41
N LEU A 5 -5.48 -24.87 -4.72
CA LEU A 5 -4.30 -24.70 -3.87
C LEU A 5 -3.06 -24.48 -4.75
N ASP A 6 -2.97 -25.22 -5.85
CA ASP A 6 -1.86 -25.11 -6.79
C ASP A 6 -1.78 -23.71 -7.42
N VAL A 7 -2.94 -23.10 -7.70
CA VAL A 7 -3.03 -21.69 -8.14
C VAL A 7 -2.44 -20.74 -7.10
N LEU A 8 -2.79 -20.89 -5.81
CA LEU A 8 -2.25 -20.02 -4.76
C LEU A 8 -0.73 -20.17 -4.58
N LEU A 9 -0.21 -21.40 -4.71
CA LEU A 9 1.22 -21.68 -4.52
C LEU A 9 2.10 -21.18 -5.66
N LYS A 10 1.57 -21.15 -6.89
CA LYS A 10 2.29 -20.67 -8.08
C LYS A 10 2.40 -19.14 -8.16
N ILE A 11 1.59 -18.41 -7.41
CA ILE A 11 1.56 -16.94 -7.45
C ILE A 11 2.48 -16.38 -6.35
N ASP A 12 3.31 -15.39 -6.72
CA ASP A 12 4.22 -14.69 -5.79
C ASP A 12 3.49 -13.71 -4.83
N ARG A 13 2.16 -13.65 -4.92
CA ARG A 13 1.29 -12.85 -4.07
C ARG A 13 0.96 -13.63 -2.80
N LYS A 14 1.01 -12.96 -1.64
CA LYS A 14 0.75 -13.57 -0.33
C LYS A 14 -0.49 -13.05 0.38
N ILE A 15 -1.10 -11.98 -0.13
CA ILE A 15 -2.28 -11.32 0.46
C ILE A 15 -3.38 -11.23 -0.59
N PHE A 16 -4.59 -11.64 -0.24
CA PHE A 16 -5.73 -11.77 -1.16
C PHE A 16 -7.00 -11.22 -0.52
N HIS A 17 -7.69 -10.35 -1.24
CA HIS A 17 -9.07 -10.01 -0.94
C HIS A 17 -10.01 -11.13 -1.40
N THR A 18 -11.21 -11.16 -0.84
CA THR A 18 -12.28 -12.08 -1.27
C THR A 18 -12.48 -12.06 -2.79
N GLN A 19 -12.40 -10.88 -3.42
CA GLN A 19 -12.58 -10.74 -4.87
C GLN A 19 -11.41 -11.35 -5.67
N ASP A 20 -10.19 -11.26 -5.15
CA ASP A 20 -9.03 -11.92 -5.78
C ASP A 20 -9.22 -13.44 -5.78
N LEU A 21 -9.68 -14.00 -4.64
CA LEU A 21 -9.97 -15.43 -4.52
C LEU A 21 -11.13 -15.86 -5.43
N ALA A 22 -12.14 -15.01 -5.60
CA ALA A 22 -13.23 -15.25 -6.55
C ALA A 22 -12.72 -15.41 -7.99
N LEU A 23 -11.83 -14.49 -8.41
CA LEU A 23 -11.23 -14.49 -9.73
C LEU A 23 -10.31 -15.69 -9.93
N LEU A 24 -9.40 -15.94 -8.98
CA LEU A 24 -8.42 -17.02 -9.06
C LEU A 24 -9.03 -18.43 -9.07
N TRP A 25 -10.21 -18.58 -8.48
CA TRP A 25 -10.90 -19.86 -8.39
C TRP A 25 -12.09 -19.98 -9.34
N GLU A 26 -12.33 -18.95 -10.16
CA GLU A 26 -13.44 -18.84 -11.10
C GLU A 26 -14.81 -19.08 -10.42
N ILE A 27 -14.98 -18.55 -9.21
CA ILE A 27 -16.21 -18.70 -8.42
C ILE A 27 -17.04 -17.41 -8.49
N SER A 28 -18.13 -17.44 -9.25
CA SER A 28 -19.11 -16.34 -9.32
C SER A 28 -20.14 -16.37 -8.18
N ASN A 29 -20.51 -17.56 -7.71
CA ASN A 29 -21.50 -17.72 -6.65
C ASN A 29 -20.92 -17.36 -5.27
N ARG A 30 -21.45 -16.32 -4.63
CA ARG A 30 -20.96 -15.80 -3.33
C ARG A 30 -21.01 -16.84 -2.20
N ASN A 31 -22.08 -17.61 -2.09
CA ASN A 31 -22.21 -18.62 -1.02
C ASN A 31 -21.15 -19.72 -1.17
N THR A 32 -20.90 -20.14 -2.41
CA THR A 32 -19.85 -21.10 -2.75
C THR A 32 -18.46 -20.56 -2.43
N LEU A 33 -18.21 -19.28 -2.75
CA LEU A 33 -16.96 -18.59 -2.44
C LEU A 33 -16.71 -18.54 -0.93
N TYR A 34 -17.67 -18.04 -0.16
CA TYR A 34 -17.52 -17.94 1.30
C TYR A 34 -17.34 -19.30 1.97
N THR A 35 -18.09 -20.31 1.52
CA THR A 35 -17.93 -21.69 2.01
C THR A 35 -16.54 -22.25 1.69
N THR A 36 -16.03 -21.97 0.49
CA THR A 36 -14.69 -22.38 0.07
C THR A 36 -13.61 -21.69 0.89
N ILE A 37 -13.70 -20.36 1.07
CA ILE A 37 -12.78 -19.60 1.91
C ILE A 37 -12.79 -20.14 3.34
N LYS A 38 -13.98 -20.35 3.93
CA LYS A 38 -14.13 -20.91 5.28
C LYS A 38 -13.39 -22.24 5.43
N ARG A 39 -13.55 -23.14 4.46
CA ARG A 39 -12.84 -24.44 4.44
C ARG A 39 -11.32 -24.27 4.35
N TYR A 40 -10.83 -23.30 3.59
CA TYR A 40 -9.39 -23.03 3.47
C TYR A 40 -8.81 -22.42 4.74
N VAL A 41 -9.58 -21.57 5.42
CA VAL A 41 -9.22 -21.02 6.74
C VAL A 41 -9.19 -22.14 7.79
N GLN A 42 -10.19 -23.02 7.83
CA GLN A 42 -10.22 -24.17 8.75
C GLN A 42 -9.04 -25.14 8.55
N ARG A 43 -8.51 -25.22 7.33
CA ARG A 43 -7.33 -26.03 6.99
C ARG A 43 -5.99 -25.33 7.26
N GLY A 44 -6.00 -24.08 7.71
CA GLY A 44 -4.79 -23.28 7.92
C GLY A 44 -4.08 -22.83 6.64
N ILE A 45 -4.72 -23.00 5.47
CA ILE A 45 -4.16 -22.59 4.17
C ILE A 45 -4.29 -21.08 3.98
N LEU A 46 -5.43 -20.52 4.40
CA LEU A 46 -5.66 -19.09 4.44
C LEU A 46 -5.68 -18.61 5.89
N ILE A 47 -4.91 -17.57 6.17
CA ILE A 47 -4.86 -16.91 7.47
C ILE A 47 -5.69 -15.63 7.36
N PRO A 48 -6.78 -15.48 8.13
CA PRO A 48 -7.58 -14.26 8.11
C PRO A 48 -6.79 -13.08 8.70
N ILE A 49 -6.75 -11.95 7.98
CA ILE A 49 -6.15 -10.70 8.43
C ILE A 49 -7.24 -9.78 8.99
N GLN A 50 -8.27 -9.53 8.19
CA GLN A 50 -9.49 -8.81 8.55
C GLN A 50 -10.64 -9.30 7.68
N LYS A 51 -11.86 -8.79 7.89
CA LYS A 51 -13.02 -9.19 7.09
C LYS A 51 -12.74 -8.99 5.60
N GLY A 52 -12.69 -10.10 4.87
CA GLY A 52 -12.48 -10.12 3.42
C GLY A 52 -11.04 -9.94 2.96
N LEU A 53 -10.06 -10.09 3.85
CA LEU A 53 -8.63 -10.06 3.56
C LEU A 53 -7.92 -11.25 4.22
N TYR A 54 -7.16 -12.00 3.42
CA TYR A 54 -6.52 -13.25 3.83
C TYR A 54 -5.06 -13.29 3.37
N ALA A 55 -4.22 -14.02 4.08
CA ALA A 55 -2.86 -14.33 3.67
C ALA A 55 -2.58 -15.82 3.55
N THR A 56 -1.53 -16.18 2.82
CA THR A 56 -1.03 -17.57 2.71
C THR A 56 0.19 -17.84 3.59
N ILE A 57 0.71 -16.81 4.26
CA ILE A 57 1.81 -16.88 5.24
C ILE A 57 1.45 -16.05 6.48
N SER A 58 2.13 -16.29 7.61
CA SER A 58 1.88 -15.56 8.85
C SER A 58 2.11 -14.06 8.71
N LEU A 59 1.37 -13.25 9.48
CA LEU A 59 1.44 -11.78 9.43
C LEU A 59 2.88 -11.26 9.64
N GLU A 60 3.63 -11.87 10.54
CA GLU A 60 5.03 -11.51 10.85
C GLU A 60 5.99 -11.68 9.66
N LYS A 61 5.65 -12.57 8.72
CA LYS A 61 6.44 -12.82 7.50
C LYS A 61 5.99 -11.97 6.32
N LEU A 62 4.89 -11.23 6.45
CA LEU A 62 4.43 -10.33 5.40
C LEU A 62 5.31 -9.10 5.34
N ASN A 63 5.57 -8.64 4.11
CA ASN A 63 6.16 -7.33 3.91
C ASN A 63 5.18 -6.25 4.46
N PRO A 64 5.60 -5.41 5.43
CA PRO A 64 4.72 -4.42 6.06
C PRO A 64 4.11 -3.43 5.07
N GLN A 65 4.88 -2.97 4.07
CA GLN A 65 4.40 -2.05 3.05
C GLN A 65 3.27 -2.66 2.19
N LYS A 66 3.44 -3.92 1.75
CA LYS A 66 2.39 -4.66 1.01
C LYS A 66 1.15 -4.89 1.87
N LEU A 67 1.32 -5.15 3.17
CA LEU A 67 0.22 -5.30 4.12
C LEU A 67 -0.56 -3.98 4.24
N GLY A 68 0.12 -2.87 4.48
CA GLY A 68 -0.49 -1.53 4.56
C GLY A 68 -1.33 -1.18 3.34
N LEU A 69 -0.79 -1.37 2.14
CA LEU A 69 -1.51 -1.11 0.89
C LEU A 69 -2.76 -2.00 0.73
N SER A 70 -2.66 -3.27 1.11
CA SER A 70 -3.79 -4.21 1.05
C SER A 70 -4.88 -3.88 2.09
N LEU A 71 -4.51 -3.34 3.25
CA LEU A 71 -5.47 -2.97 4.30
C LEU A 71 -6.36 -1.79 3.89
N VAL A 72 -5.85 -0.86 3.08
CA VAL A 72 -6.61 0.33 2.62
C VAL A 72 -7.66 -0.03 1.56
N HIS A 73 -7.38 -1.06 0.74
CA HIS A 73 -8.30 -1.60 -0.28
C HIS A 73 -8.93 -0.51 -1.17
N ASN A 74 -8.09 0.42 -1.62
CA ASN A 74 -8.40 1.55 -2.50
C ASN A 74 -7.14 1.91 -3.30
N TYR A 75 -7.25 2.78 -4.31
CA TYR A 75 -6.05 3.36 -4.94
C TYR A 75 -5.19 4.04 -3.87
N THR A 76 -4.00 3.49 -3.65
CA THR A 76 -3.11 3.85 -2.54
C THR A 76 -1.67 3.63 -2.97
N TYR A 77 -0.79 4.50 -2.49
CA TYR A 77 0.66 4.35 -2.67
C TYR A 77 1.40 4.80 -1.40
N ILE A 78 2.63 4.31 -1.24
CA ILE A 78 3.54 4.72 -0.16
C ILE A 78 4.18 6.05 -0.56
N SER A 79 4.18 7.01 0.36
CA SER A 79 4.74 8.36 0.14
C SER A 79 5.12 9.01 1.47
N THR A 80 5.45 10.30 1.43
CA THR A 80 5.78 11.14 2.58
C THR A 80 6.89 10.54 3.46
N GLU A 81 6.78 10.58 4.78
CA GLU A 81 7.85 10.25 5.73
C GLU A 81 8.51 8.89 5.47
N THR A 82 7.77 7.86 5.07
CA THR A 82 8.35 6.54 4.72
C THR A 82 9.36 6.64 3.59
N VAL A 83 8.99 7.30 2.48
CA VAL A 83 9.89 7.46 1.33
C VAL A 83 11.01 8.44 1.65
N LEU A 84 10.69 9.54 2.35
CA LEU A 84 11.70 10.52 2.76
C LEU A 84 12.79 9.90 3.63
N PHE A 85 12.41 9.00 4.55
CA PHE A 85 13.36 8.30 5.41
C PHE A 85 14.17 7.26 4.63
N GLU A 86 13.51 6.45 3.79
CA GLU A 86 14.20 5.42 2.97
C GLU A 86 15.22 6.03 2.00
N GLU A 87 14.98 7.24 1.51
CA GLU A 87 15.87 7.97 0.60
C GLU A 87 16.83 8.92 1.34
N GLY A 88 16.84 8.91 2.69
CA GLY A 88 17.80 9.66 3.51
C GLY A 88 17.56 11.17 3.62
N VAL A 89 16.37 11.67 3.25
CA VAL A 89 16.03 13.11 3.34
C VAL A 89 15.59 13.52 4.74
N ILE A 90 15.05 12.58 5.52
CA ILE A 90 14.81 12.75 6.96
C ILE A 90 15.55 11.67 7.73
N LEU A 91 16.08 12.02 8.89
CA LEU A 91 16.92 11.12 9.69
C LEU A 91 16.14 10.41 10.79
N GLN A 92 15.01 11.00 11.23
CA GLN A 92 14.17 10.37 12.23
C GLN A 92 13.32 9.25 11.62
N MET A 93 13.44 8.05 12.18
CA MET A 93 12.61 6.92 11.78
C MET A 93 11.13 7.22 12.04
N PRO A 94 10.25 7.12 11.02
CA PRO A 94 8.83 7.32 11.21
C PRO A 94 8.23 6.23 12.11
N GLU A 95 7.33 6.60 13.03
CA GLU A 95 6.61 5.64 13.89
C GLU A 95 5.61 4.75 13.13
N CYS A 96 5.30 5.13 11.88
CA CYS A 96 4.33 4.42 11.05
C CYS A 96 4.72 4.46 9.58
N ILE A 97 4.27 3.46 8.83
CA ILE A 97 4.33 3.46 7.37
C ILE A 97 3.26 4.42 6.84
N THR A 98 3.69 5.35 6.00
CA THR A 98 2.88 6.45 5.52
C THR A 98 2.39 6.21 4.10
N LEU A 99 1.07 6.30 3.95
CA LEU A 99 0.35 5.98 2.74
C LEU A 99 -0.50 7.18 2.32
N VAL A 100 -0.79 7.30 1.03
CA VAL A 100 -1.70 8.31 0.47
C VAL A 100 -2.82 7.62 -0.27
N SER A 101 -4.06 8.02 0.01
CA SER A 101 -5.27 7.44 -0.59
C SER A 101 -6.41 8.47 -0.65
N ALA A 102 -7.59 8.06 -1.11
CA ALA A 102 -8.83 8.85 -1.09
C ALA A 102 -9.47 8.94 0.32
N LYS A 103 -8.91 8.25 1.31
CA LYS A 103 -9.43 8.14 2.69
C LYS A 103 -8.35 8.47 3.71
N SER A 104 -8.79 8.94 4.89
CA SER A 104 -7.92 9.15 6.05
C SER A 104 -8.11 7.99 7.02
N MET A 105 -7.03 7.33 7.42
CA MET A 105 -7.08 6.17 8.30
C MET A 105 -5.82 6.10 9.18
N LYS A 106 -5.98 5.60 10.41
CA LYS A 106 -4.88 5.10 11.23
C LYS A 106 -5.13 3.62 11.49
N ILE A 107 -4.16 2.77 11.20
CA ILE A 107 -4.31 1.32 11.32
C ILE A 107 -3.14 0.80 12.16
N SER A 108 -3.42 -0.03 13.15
CA SER A 108 -2.42 -0.77 13.90
C SER A 108 -2.72 -2.26 13.82
N LEU A 109 -1.78 -3.05 13.29
CA LEU A 109 -1.96 -4.47 13.07
C LEU A 109 -0.62 -5.21 13.11
N GLY A 110 -0.52 -6.27 13.92
CA GLY A 110 0.68 -7.12 13.97
C GLY A 110 1.95 -6.35 14.36
N GLY A 111 1.85 -5.40 15.29
CA GLY A 111 2.95 -4.54 15.71
C GLY A 111 3.34 -3.45 14.69
N GLN A 112 2.67 -3.38 13.55
CA GLN A 112 2.89 -2.35 12.53
C GLN A 112 1.82 -1.26 12.64
N SER A 113 2.24 -0.02 12.45
CA SER A 113 1.35 1.14 12.40
C SER A 113 1.37 1.78 11.02
N TYR A 114 0.20 2.20 10.54
CA TYR A 114 0.03 2.84 9.25
C TYR A 114 -0.75 4.14 9.40
N LEU A 115 -0.29 5.18 8.70
CA LEU A 115 -0.97 6.46 8.59
C LEU A 115 -1.33 6.73 7.14
N VAL A 116 -2.62 6.71 6.85
CA VAL A 116 -3.17 6.96 5.51
C VAL A 116 -3.63 8.40 5.44
N ARG A 117 -2.98 9.20 4.61
CA ARG A 117 -3.34 10.60 4.36
C ARG A 117 -4.32 10.68 3.20
N LYS A 118 -5.39 11.45 3.40
CA LYS A 118 -6.40 11.69 2.37
C LYS A 118 -5.92 12.77 1.40
N MET A 119 -5.68 12.42 0.14
CA MET A 119 -5.45 13.37 -0.95
C MET A 119 -6.74 13.62 -1.74
N ARG A 120 -6.92 14.84 -2.27
CA ARG A 120 -8.02 15.14 -3.18
C ARG A 120 -7.87 14.34 -4.48
N ASP A 121 -8.98 13.77 -4.96
CA ASP A 121 -9.03 12.90 -6.14
C ASP A 121 -8.33 13.47 -7.38
N LYS A 122 -8.50 14.78 -7.65
CA LYS A 122 -7.84 15.45 -8.78
C LYS A 122 -6.30 15.36 -8.78
N PHE A 123 -5.70 15.14 -7.62
CA PHE A 123 -4.25 14.99 -7.43
C PHE A 123 -3.84 13.54 -7.16
N LEU A 124 -4.71 12.79 -6.47
CA LEU A 124 -4.46 11.41 -6.06
C LEU A 124 -4.18 10.50 -7.25
N TYR A 125 -4.97 10.62 -8.31
CA TYR A 125 -4.89 9.75 -9.48
C TYR A 125 -3.86 10.22 -10.53
N GLN A 126 -3.09 11.27 -10.23
CA GLN A 126 -1.98 11.70 -11.07
C GLN A 126 -0.75 10.84 -10.79
N ASN A 127 -0.34 10.05 -11.79
CA ASN A 127 0.72 9.05 -11.65
C ASN A 127 2.14 9.61 -11.72
N GLU A 128 2.31 10.92 -11.94
CA GLU A 128 3.63 11.53 -12.02
C GLU A 128 4.43 11.26 -10.74
N GLY A 129 5.58 10.59 -10.90
CA GLY A 129 6.44 10.15 -9.82
C GLY A 129 5.88 9.03 -8.92
N VAL A 130 4.77 8.37 -9.29
CA VAL A 130 4.27 7.13 -8.65
C VAL A 130 4.76 5.94 -9.48
N VAL A 131 5.55 5.06 -8.87
CA VAL A 131 6.14 3.90 -9.54
C VAL A 131 5.52 2.62 -8.99
N GLU A 132 5.16 1.70 -9.88
CA GLU A 132 4.71 0.35 -9.52
C GLU A 132 5.85 -0.63 -9.71
N LYS A 133 6.33 -1.22 -8.60
CA LYS A 133 7.40 -2.23 -8.59
C LYS A 133 6.99 -3.39 -7.72
N ASN A 134 7.21 -4.62 -8.17
CA ASN A 134 6.89 -5.85 -7.41
C ASN A 134 5.44 -5.93 -6.90
N GLY A 135 4.50 -5.36 -7.66
CA GLY A 135 3.07 -5.38 -7.38
C GLY A 135 2.61 -4.39 -6.29
N PHE A 136 3.41 -3.37 -5.98
CA PHE A 136 2.99 -2.29 -5.09
C PHE A 136 3.44 -0.91 -5.58
N ARG A 137 2.69 0.13 -5.18
CA ARG A 137 2.91 1.51 -5.61
C ARG A 137 3.67 2.30 -4.55
N LYS A 138 4.77 2.93 -4.94
CA LYS A 138 5.60 3.78 -4.11
C LYS A 138 6.03 5.00 -4.92
N THR A 139 6.13 6.16 -4.27
CA THR A 139 6.58 7.38 -4.93
C THR A 139 8.10 7.43 -5.09
N THR A 140 8.53 8.14 -6.12
CA THR A 140 9.89 8.70 -6.20
C THR A 140 10.11 9.72 -5.09
N LEU A 141 11.37 10.01 -4.76
CA LEU A 141 11.70 11.01 -3.75
C LEU A 141 11.03 12.36 -4.01
N GLU A 142 11.14 12.87 -5.24
CA GLU A 142 10.62 14.20 -5.57
C GLU A 142 9.08 14.25 -5.48
N ARG A 143 8.39 13.15 -5.80
CA ARG A 143 6.95 13.04 -5.58
C ARG A 143 6.61 12.95 -4.10
N ALA A 144 7.38 12.23 -3.29
CA ALA A 144 7.18 12.17 -1.84
C ALA A 144 7.34 13.54 -1.16
N ILE A 145 8.31 14.34 -1.62
CA ILE A 145 8.51 15.73 -1.17
C ILE A 145 7.32 16.60 -1.60
N ALA A 146 6.87 16.48 -2.86
CA ALA A 146 5.72 17.22 -3.34
C ALA A 146 4.44 16.90 -2.54
N ASP A 147 4.20 15.62 -2.28
CA ASP A 147 3.08 15.16 -1.44
C ASP A 147 3.22 15.69 0.00
N MET A 148 4.41 15.64 0.58
CA MET A 148 4.68 16.16 1.92
C MET A 148 4.32 17.65 2.01
N LEU A 149 4.77 18.45 1.04
CA LEU A 149 4.47 19.88 1.00
C LEU A 149 3.00 20.19 0.70
N TYR A 150 2.28 19.29 0.02
CA TYR A 150 0.83 19.40 -0.10
C TYR A 150 0.13 19.26 1.27
N PHE A 151 0.58 18.31 2.10
CA PHE A 151 -0.02 18.08 3.43
C PHE A 151 0.50 19.05 4.50
N ASN A 152 1.77 19.43 4.42
CA ASN A 152 2.46 20.32 5.33
C ASN A 152 3.38 21.28 4.53
N PRO A 153 2.87 22.44 4.09
CA PRO A 153 3.62 23.38 3.26
C PRO A 153 4.89 23.95 3.90
N ARG A 154 5.06 23.82 5.21
CA ARG A 154 6.21 24.32 5.98
C ARG A 154 7.05 23.17 6.55
N TYR A 155 6.93 21.96 6.01
CA TYR A 155 7.70 20.82 6.46
C TYR A 155 9.21 21.09 6.36
N TYR A 156 9.94 20.74 7.43
CA TYR A 156 11.39 20.85 7.47
C TYR A 156 12.01 19.52 7.04
N PHE A 157 12.94 19.59 6.09
CA PHE A 157 13.75 18.46 5.65
C PHE A 157 15.16 18.62 6.23
N ASP A 158 15.74 17.52 6.74
CA ASP A 158 17.07 17.53 7.35
C ASP A 158 18.14 17.72 6.28
N GLU A 159 18.10 16.88 5.24
CA GLU A 159 19.13 16.79 4.19
C GLU A 159 18.68 17.47 2.88
N LYS A 160 18.56 18.80 2.92
CA LYS A 160 18.02 19.60 1.79
C LYS A 160 18.87 19.58 0.53
N ASP A 161 20.17 19.35 0.66
CA ASP A 161 21.12 19.41 -0.45
C ASP A 161 20.95 18.23 -1.42
N PHE A 162 20.35 17.13 -0.97
CA PHE A 162 20.01 15.98 -1.81
C PHE A 162 18.71 16.19 -2.62
N ILE A 163 17.97 17.27 -2.36
CA ILE A 163 16.68 17.51 -2.98
C ILE A 163 16.86 18.23 -4.33
N ASN A 164 16.44 17.57 -5.40
CA ASN A 164 16.28 18.23 -6.69
C ASN A 164 14.99 19.09 -6.72
N TRP A 165 15.06 20.31 -6.20
CA TRP A 165 13.93 21.23 -6.11
C TRP A 165 13.30 21.58 -7.47
N LYS A 166 14.08 21.56 -8.55
CA LYS A 166 13.57 21.78 -9.91
C LYS A 166 12.59 20.67 -10.30
N LYS A 167 12.98 19.41 -10.11
CA LYS A 167 12.10 18.25 -10.36
C LYS A 167 10.88 18.25 -9.44
N VAL A 168 11.03 18.61 -8.16
CA VAL A 168 9.89 18.75 -7.24
C VAL A 168 8.88 19.77 -7.79
N ALA A 169 9.33 20.94 -8.25
CA ALA A 169 8.47 21.96 -8.82
C ALA A 169 7.78 21.48 -10.12
N GLU A 170 8.50 20.75 -10.98
CA GLU A 170 7.93 20.14 -12.19
C GLU A 170 6.81 19.14 -11.84
N ILE A 171 7.04 18.26 -10.87
CA ILE A 171 6.02 17.32 -10.37
C ILE A 171 4.82 18.08 -9.80
N GLN A 172 5.04 19.10 -8.96
CA GLN A 172 3.94 19.89 -8.38
C GLN A 172 3.04 20.48 -9.45
N LYS A 173 3.61 21.00 -10.54
CA LYS A 173 2.86 21.54 -11.68
C LYS A 173 2.10 20.44 -12.44
N ARG A 174 2.74 19.31 -12.73
CA ARG A 174 2.09 18.20 -13.48
C ARG A 174 0.96 17.55 -12.69
N VAL A 175 1.13 17.41 -11.38
CA VAL A 175 0.09 16.90 -10.48
C VAL A 175 -1.02 17.94 -10.27
N GLY A 176 -0.72 19.23 -10.44
CA GLY A 176 -1.66 20.33 -10.29
C GLY A 176 -1.78 20.87 -8.86
N PHE A 177 -0.77 20.65 -8.01
CA PHE A 177 -0.72 21.27 -6.68
C PHE A 177 -0.55 22.79 -6.74
N LYS A 178 0.04 23.29 -7.83
CA LYS A 178 0.28 24.69 -8.13
C LYS A 178 -0.09 24.99 -9.58
#